data_AF-A0A2D8XMH1-F1
#
_entry.id   AF-A0A2D8XMH1-F1
#
_cell.length_a   1.000
_cell.length_b   1.000
_cell.length_c   1.000
_cell.angle_alpha   90.00
_cell.angle_beta   90.00
_cell.angle_gamma   90.00
#
_symmetry.space_group_name_H-M   'P 1'
#
loop_
_entity.id
_entity.type
_entity.pdbx_description
1 polymer ?
#
loop_
_entity_poly.entity_id
_entity_poly.type
_entity_poly.pdbx_seq_one_letter_code
_entity_poly.pdbx_strand_id
1 'polypeptide(L)'
;MPIAKTTGKGGNYRSTSSGAGMTPKGIAAYKRANPGSNLQSAVTEKKPSKMRSKRRSSYCSRSLGQMKMHNISCSKTPDKRICAARRRWRC
;
A
#
# COMPACT_ATOMS: atom_id res chain seq x y z
N MET A 1 7.26 8.24 -14.19
CA MET A 1 7.75 6.93 -14.66
C MET A 1 7.24 5.80 -13.76
N PRO A 2 6.43 4.87 -14.28
CA PRO A 2 6.06 3.64 -13.56
C PRO A 2 7.28 2.73 -13.41
N ILE A 3 7.35 2.00 -12.29
CA ILE A 3 8.42 1.03 -12.02
C ILE A 3 7.92 -0.40 -12.30
N ALA A 4 8.82 -1.27 -12.78
CA ALA A 4 8.49 -2.65 -13.09
C ALA A 4 7.91 -3.39 -11.86
N LYS A 5 6.80 -4.11 -12.08
CA LYS A 5 6.09 -4.87 -11.04
C LYS A 5 6.79 -6.19 -10.77
N THR A 6 7.92 -6.14 -10.07
CA THR A 6 8.66 -7.32 -9.64
C THR A 6 8.30 -7.72 -8.21
N THR A 7 8.06 -9.01 -7.99
CA THR A 7 7.79 -9.62 -6.68
C THR A 7 8.81 -10.73 -6.39
N GLY A 8 9.08 -11.04 -5.12
CA GLY A 8 10.08 -12.04 -4.72
C GLY A 8 11.31 -11.40 -4.02
N LYS A 9 12.39 -12.18 -3.85
CA LYS A 9 13.63 -11.71 -3.21
C LYS A 9 14.19 -10.52 -3.98
N GLY A 10 14.21 -9.34 -3.36
CA GLY A 10 14.68 -8.11 -3.99
C GLY A 10 13.71 -7.44 -4.98
N GLY A 11 12.43 -7.83 -4.99
CA GLY A 11 11.40 -7.20 -5.83
C GLY A 11 11.02 -5.78 -5.40
N ASN A 12 10.45 -5.00 -6.31
CA ASN A 12 9.94 -3.65 -6.06
C ASN A 12 8.59 -3.64 -5.32
N TYR A 13 7.85 -4.74 -5.39
CA TYR A 13 6.55 -4.91 -4.77
C TYR A 13 6.52 -6.14 -3.88
N ARG A 14 5.69 -6.06 -2.84
CA ARG A 14 5.36 -7.17 -1.95
C ARG A 14 4.30 -8.06 -2.59
N SER A 15 4.36 -9.35 -2.30
CA SER A 15 3.25 -10.28 -2.56
C SER A 15 2.01 -9.90 -1.74
N THR A 16 0.85 -10.45 -2.11
CA THR A 16 -0.39 -10.35 -1.32
C THR A 16 -0.21 -10.95 0.08
N SER A 17 0.44 -12.11 0.18
CA SER A 17 0.77 -12.77 1.45
C SER A 17 1.60 -11.89 2.39
N SER A 18 2.52 -11.08 1.86
CA SER A 18 3.33 -10.14 2.66
C SER A 18 2.66 -8.77 2.90
N GLY A 19 1.35 -8.67 2.66
CA GLY A 19 0.55 -7.46 2.91
C GLY A 19 0.55 -6.43 1.77
N ALA A 20 1.00 -6.83 0.58
CA ALA A 20 1.02 -6.01 -0.63
C ALA A 20 1.73 -4.64 -0.50
N GLY A 21 1.66 -3.83 -1.55
CA GLY A 21 2.33 -2.52 -1.63
C GLY A 21 3.79 -2.58 -2.10
N MET A 22 4.44 -1.42 -2.18
CA MET A 22 5.85 -1.33 -2.59
C MET A 22 6.79 -1.76 -1.45
N THR A 23 7.96 -2.30 -1.85
CA THR A 23 9.09 -2.51 -0.94
C THR A 23 9.87 -1.21 -0.74
N PRO A 24 10.75 -1.10 0.27
CA PRO A 24 11.64 0.05 0.39
C PRO A 24 12.45 0.29 -0.89
N LYS A 25 12.92 -0.79 -1.54
CA LYS A 25 13.58 -0.75 -2.85
C LYS A 25 12.68 -0.16 -3.93
N GLY A 26 11.42 -0.60 -4.02
CA GLY A 26 10.45 -0.05 -4.95
C GLY A 26 10.17 1.44 -4.72
N ILE A 27 10.01 1.86 -3.46
CA ILE A 27 9.82 3.27 -3.11
C ILE A 27 11.05 4.10 -3.53
N ALA A 28 12.27 3.62 -3.24
CA ALA A 28 13.49 4.31 -3.62
C ALA A 28 13.66 4.39 -5.14
N ALA A 29 13.40 3.31 -5.87
CA ALA A 29 13.42 3.30 -7.33
C ALA A 29 12.38 4.27 -7.91
N TYR A 30 11.17 4.29 -7.34
CA TYR A 30 10.13 5.22 -7.77
C TYR A 30 10.54 6.68 -7.54
N LYS A 31 11.09 7.01 -6.37
CA LYS A 31 11.57 8.37 -6.06
C LYS A 31 12.71 8.80 -6.98
N ARG A 32 13.64 7.90 -7.32
CA ARG A 32 14.72 8.19 -8.27
C ARG A 32 14.18 8.49 -9.68
N ALA A 33 13.19 7.72 -10.12
CA ALA A 33 12.57 7.90 -11.43
C ALA A 33 11.55 9.06 -11.46
N ASN A 34 11.18 9.62 -10.30
CA ASN A 34 10.21 10.70 -10.15
C ASN A 34 10.69 11.70 -9.08
N PRO A 35 11.65 12.59 -9.44
CA PRO A 35 12.12 13.65 -8.54
C PRO A 35 10.94 14.48 -8.00
N GLY A 36 10.99 14.84 -6.71
CA GLY A 36 9.89 15.57 -6.04
C GLY A 36 8.71 14.69 -5.59
N SER A 37 8.78 13.36 -5.75
CA SER A 37 7.70 12.48 -5.32
C SER A 37 7.49 12.48 -3.79
N ASN A 38 6.24 12.78 -3.39
CA ASN A 38 5.76 12.66 -2.01
C ASN A 38 5.33 11.23 -1.63
N LEU A 39 5.82 10.19 -2.33
CA LEU A 39 5.46 8.80 -2.04
C LEU A 39 5.93 8.39 -0.64
N GLN A 40 5.00 7.84 0.13
CA GLN A 40 5.22 7.42 1.51
C GLN A 40 4.94 5.92 1.68
N SER A 41 5.62 5.30 2.65
CA SER A 41 5.37 3.90 3.01
C SER A 41 4.09 3.73 3.82
N ALA A 42 3.60 2.48 3.86
CA ALA A 42 2.47 2.11 4.69
C ALA A 42 2.71 2.43 6.18
N VAL A 43 1.66 2.87 6.86
CA VAL A 43 1.65 3.06 8.31
C VAL A 43 1.28 1.72 8.96
N THR A 44 2.28 1.03 9.50
CA THR A 44 2.11 -0.31 10.10
C THR A 44 2.02 -0.27 11.63
N GLU A 45 2.29 0.87 12.25
CA GLU A 45 2.23 1.06 13.71
C GLU A 45 0.79 1.01 14.24
N LYS A 46 0.61 0.44 15.44
CA LYS A 46 -0.69 0.47 16.15
C LYS A 46 -1.03 1.89 16.64
N LYS A 47 -0.04 2.57 17.23
CA LYS A 47 -0.14 3.93 17.78
C LYS A 47 0.76 4.91 16.99
N PRO A 48 0.33 5.36 15.79
CA PRO A 48 1.13 6.27 14.96
C PRO A 48 1.09 7.72 15.49
N SER A 49 2.09 8.52 15.11
CA SER A 49 2.08 9.97 15.35
C SER A 49 0.88 10.66 14.66
N LYS A 50 0.51 11.87 15.10
CA LYS A 50 -0.65 12.64 14.57
C LYS A 50 -0.65 12.73 13.04
N MET A 51 0.49 13.03 12.42
CA MET A 51 0.63 13.11 10.96
C MET A 51 0.44 11.74 10.28
N ARG A 52 1.04 10.67 10.82
CA ARG A 52 0.91 9.32 10.28
C ARG A 52 -0.51 8.78 10.45
N SER A 53 -1.19 9.12 11.53
CA SER A 53 -2.60 8.80 11.76
C SER A 53 -3.50 9.42 10.69
N LYS A 54 -3.33 10.72 10.40
CA LYS A 54 -4.07 11.39 9.30
C LYS A 54 -3.83 10.72 7.96
N ARG A 55 -2.57 10.34 7.66
CA ARG A 55 -2.21 9.63 6.44
C ARG A 55 -2.86 8.25 6.36
N ARG A 56 -2.88 7.50 7.46
CA ARG A 56 -3.58 6.22 7.58
C ARG A 56 -5.08 6.40 7.28
N SER A 57 -5.73 7.35 7.95
CA SER A 57 -7.16 7.62 7.74
C SER A 57 -7.46 7.99 6.28
N SER A 58 -6.66 8.86 5.66
CA SER A 58 -6.83 9.23 4.25
C SER A 58 -6.69 8.01 3.32
N TYR A 59 -5.69 7.15 3.56
CA TYR A 59 -5.52 5.92 2.80
C TYR A 59 -6.72 4.98 2.95
N CYS A 60 -7.20 4.75 4.19
CA CYS A 60 -8.32 3.85 4.46
C CYS A 60 -9.60 4.31 3.76
N SER A 61 -9.90 5.61 3.76
CA SER A 61 -11.06 6.17 3.06
C SER A 61 -10.97 6.02 1.55
N ARG A 62 -9.82 6.37 0.96
CA ARG A 62 -9.58 6.21 -0.49
C ARG A 62 -9.67 4.75 -0.92
N SER A 63 -9.05 3.86 -0.15
CA SER A 63 -9.08 2.42 -0.42
C SER A 63 -10.50 1.83 -0.27
N LEU A 64 -11.33 2.38 0.63
CA LEU A 64 -12.71 1.95 0.76
C LEU A 64 -13.53 2.35 -0.47
N GLY A 65 -13.32 3.57 -0.98
CA GLY A 65 -13.92 4.00 -2.25
C GLY A 65 -13.55 3.06 -3.41
N GLN A 66 -12.28 2.68 -3.51
CA GLN A 66 -11.80 1.71 -4.50
C GLN A 66 -12.47 0.33 -4.34
N MET A 67 -12.65 -0.16 -3.11
CA MET A 67 -13.39 -1.40 -2.87
C MET A 67 -14.83 -1.32 -3.37
N LYS A 68 -15.52 -0.21 -3.10
CA LYS A 68 -16.91 0.01 -3.54
C LYS A 68 -17.02 0.09 -5.06
N MET A 69 -16.17 0.88 -5.72
CA MET A 69 -16.17 1.03 -7.19
C MET A 69 -15.95 -0.29 -7.91
N HIS A 70 -15.15 -1.19 -7.33
CA HIS A 70 -14.84 -2.49 -7.92
C HIS A 70 -15.66 -3.65 -7.32
N ASN A 71 -16.69 -3.36 -6.51
CA ASN A 71 -17.52 -4.36 -5.83
C ASN A 71 -16.73 -5.46 -5.10
N ILE A 72 -15.61 -5.07 -4.46
CA ILE A 72 -14.71 -5.99 -3.75
C ILE A 72 -15.12 -6.08 -2.28
N SER A 73 -15.43 -7.28 -1.82
CA SER A 73 -15.61 -7.58 -0.39
C SER A 73 -14.37 -8.27 0.16
N CYS A 74 -13.69 -7.64 1.12
CA CYS A 74 -12.51 -8.23 1.77
C CYS A 74 -12.84 -9.39 2.70
N SER A 75 -14.09 -9.52 3.16
CA SER A 75 -14.54 -10.70 3.89
C SER A 75 -14.67 -11.91 2.97
N LYS A 76 -15.13 -11.71 1.72
CA LYS A 76 -15.27 -12.78 0.72
C LYS A 76 -13.99 -13.07 -0.06
N THR A 77 -13.12 -12.07 -0.21
CA THR A 77 -11.91 -12.15 -1.06
C THR A 77 -10.66 -11.63 -0.34
N PRO A 78 -10.25 -12.28 0.77
CA PRO A 78 -9.18 -11.79 1.65
C PRO A 78 -7.81 -11.67 0.95
N ASP A 79 -7.58 -12.49 -0.08
CA ASP A 79 -6.32 -12.57 -0.82
C ASP A 79 -6.19 -11.54 -1.95
N LYS A 80 -7.27 -10.80 -2.25
CA LYS A 80 -7.18 -9.69 -3.21
C LYS A 80 -6.18 -8.66 -2.70
N ARG A 81 -5.40 -8.11 -3.63
CA ARG A 81 -4.29 -7.20 -3.32
C ARG A 81 -4.71 -5.95 -2.54
N ILE A 82 -5.92 -5.45 -2.79
CA ILE A 82 -6.49 -4.32 -2.03
C ILE A 82 -6.72 -4.68 -0.56
N CYS A 83 -7.21 -5.89 -0.29
CA CYS A 83 -7.50 -6.38 1.07
C CYS A 83 -6.23 -6.63 1.87
N ALA A 84 -5.23 -7.26 1.24
CA ALA A 84 -3.90 -7.39 1.83
C ALA A 84 -3.29 -6.02 2.17
N ALA A 85 -3.40 -5.04 1.27
CA ALA A 85 -2.89 -3.70 1.52
C ALA A 85 -3.64 -3.00 2.66
N ARG A 86 -4.98 -3.08 2.71
CA ARG A 86 -5.78 -2.52 3.81
C ARG A 86 -5.36 -3.06 5.18
N ARG A 87 -5.23 -4.39 5.30
CA ARG A 87 -4.72 -5.04 6.51
C ARG A 87 -3.36 -4.50 6.93
N ARG A 88 -2.43 -4.34 5.97
CA ARG A 88 -1.10 -3.78 6.24
C ARG A 88 -1.14 -2.34 6.74
N TRP A 89 -2.03 -1.52 6.18
CA TRP A 89 -2.26 -0.14 6.60
C TRP A 89 -3.09 -0.02 7.88
N ARG A 90 -3.56 -1.14 8.43
CA ARG A 90 -4.46 -1.21 9.60
C ARG A 90 -5.74 -0.41 9.39
N CYS A 91 -6.25 -0.55 8.17
CA CYS A 91 -7.66 -0.36 7.85
C CYS A 91 -8.38 -1.71 7.98
#